data_AF-A0A0L7KKY7-F1
#
_entry.id   AF-A0A0L7KKY7-F1
#
_cell.length_a   1.000
_cell.length_b   1.000
_cell.length_c   1.000
_cell.angle_alpha   90.00
_cell.angle_beta   90.00
_cell.angle_gamma   90.00
#
_symmetry.space_group_name_H-M   'P 1'
#
loop_
_entity.id
_entity.type
_entity.pdbx_description
1 polymer ?
#
loop_
_entity_poly.entity_id
_entity_poly.type
_entity_poly.pdbx_seq_one_letter_code
_entity_poly.pdbx_strand_id
1 'polypeptide(L)'
;MQCGVCGANLNDGVQCGTFSKHLDFGSAQISEAGWSKLGSDRRNAWKCSSCRNHSPRPASSPVPSASPVPYSFEDIMKEREACQLAGLPTLFEDIALL
;
A
#
# COMPACT_ATOMS: atom_id res chain seq x y z
N MET A 1 2.81 11.35 27.03
CA MET A 1 3.29 12.05 25.80
C MET A 1 2.14 12.86 25.20
N GLN A 2 2.35 13.62 24.13
CA GLN A 2 1.28 14.39 23.44
C GLN A 2 1.05 13.90 22.01
N CYS A 3 -0.21 13.95 21.56
CA CYS A 3 -0.58 13.63 20.19
C CYS A 3 -0.04 14.68 19.23
N GLY A 4 0.69 14.24 18.20
CA GLY A 4 1.21 15.13 17.16
C GLY A 4 0.15 15.81 16.28
N VAL A 5 -1.13 15.42 16.39
CA VAL A 5 -2.25 15.99 15.61
C VAL A 5 -3.16 16.87 16.49
N CYS A 6 -3.70 16.32 17.58
CA CYS A 6 -4.65 17.06 18.43
C CYS A 6 -4.03 17.73 19.65
N GLY A 7 -2.75 17.48 19.95
CA GLY A 7 -2.06 18.05 21.13
C GLY A 7 -2.50 17.48 22.48
N ALA A 8 -3.49 16.59 22.52
CA ALA A 8 -3.95 15.97 23.76
C ALA A 8 -2.87 15.10 24.40
N ASN A 9 -2.85 15.06 25.73
CA ASN A 9 -2.01 14.12 26.47
C ASN A 9 -2.55 12.70 26.31
N LEU A 10 -1.68 11.77 25.96
CA LEU A 10 -1.98 10.34 25.84
C LEU A 10 -0.97 9.49 26.60
N ASN A 11 -1.47 8.38 27.14
CA ASN A 11 -0.68 7.35 27.82
C ASN A 11 -0.15 6.32 26.83
N ASP A 12 -0.95 5.97 25.82
CA ASP A 12 -0.59 5.03 24.77
C ASP A 12 -1.13 5.51 23.42
N GLY A 13 -0.52 5.04 22.35
CA GLY A 13 -0.88 5.40 21.00
C GLY A 13 0.04 4.74 19.97
N VAL A 14 0.02 5.29 18.77
CA VAL A 14 0.79 4.77 17.64
C VAL A 14 1.90 5.72 17.24
N GLN A 15 3.04 5.19 16.84
CA GLN A 15 4.15 5.99 16.35
C GLN A 15 4.22 5.93 14.83
N CYS A 16 4.23 7.08 14.17
CA CYS A 16 4.43 7.13 12.72
C CYS A 16 5.93 7.03 12.39
N GLY A 17 6.32 6.07 11.55
CA GLY A 17 7.73 5.88 11.17
C GLY A 17 8.36 7.03 10.38
N THR A 18 7.56 7.91 9.75
CA THR A 18 8.08 9.02 8.93
C THR A 18 8.48 10.26 9.73
N PHE A 19 7.62 10.77 10.63
CA PHE A 19 7.93 11.95 11.46
C PHE A 19 8.19 11.61 12.92
N SER A 20 8.17 10.31 13.27
CA SER A 20 8.52 9.77 14.59
C SER A 20 7.73 10.32 15.78
N LYS A 21 6.59 10.96 15.56
CA LYS A 21 5.68 11.44 16.61
C LYS A 21 4.62 10.39 16.93
N HIS A 22 4.16 10.45 18.18
CA HIS A 22 3.07 9.63 18.67
C HIS A 22 1.72 10.28 18.37
N LEU A 23 0.74 9.43 18.07
CA LEU A 23 -0.61 9.80 17.73
C LEU A 23 -1.56 8.98 18.60
N ASP A 24 -2.62 9.62 19.05
CA ASP A 24 -3.76 8.91 19.61
C ASP A 24 -4.40 8.01 18.54
N PHE A 25 -4.99 6.88 18.97
CA PHE A 25 -5.66 5.92 18.09
C PHE A 25 -6.73 6.57 17.19
N GLY A 26 -7.50 7.52 17.73
CA GLY A 26 -8.47 8.29 16.96
C GLY A 26 -7.82 9.19 15.92
N SER A 27 -6.73 9.87 16.27
CA SER A 27 -5.99 10.73 15.31
C SER A 27 -5.29 9.92 14.22
N ALA A 28 -4.88 8.69 14.54
CA ALA A 28 -4.25 7.76 13.63
C ALA A 28 -5.24 6.94 12.79
N GLN A 29 -6.54 7.01 13.07
CA GLN A 29 -7.60 6.24 12.40
C GLN A 29 -7.32 4.73 12.44
N ILE A 30 -6.83 4.23 13.58
CA ILE A 30 -6.58 2.81 13.83
C ILE A 30 -7.06 2.45 15.23
N SER A 31 -7.72 1.30 15.39
CA SER A 31 -8.12 0.82 16.71
C SER A 31 -6.94 0.24 17.47
N GLU A 32 -6.98 0.30 18.81
CA GLU A 32 -5.99 -0.31 19.69
C GLU A 32 -5.84 -1.82 19.41
N ALA A 33 -6.96 -2.53 19.25
CA ALA A 33 -6.96 -3.95 18.87
C ALA A 33 -6.33 -4.18 17.49
N GLY A 34 -6.51 -3.26 16.55
CA GLY A 34 -5.84 -3.29 15.25
C GLY A 34 -4.34 -3.11 15.41
N TRP A 35 -3.91 -2.10 16.16
CA TRP A 35 -2.51 -1.81 16.44
C TRP A 35 -1.78 -2.96 17.14
N SER A 36 -2.40 -3.58 18.14
CA SER A 36 -1.84 -4.71 18.88
C SER A 36 -1.61 -5.94 17.98
N LYS A 37 -2.46 -6.13 16.96
CA LYS A 37 -2.30 -7.19 15.95
C LYS A 37 -1.25 -6.89 14.90
N LEU A 38 -0.83 -5.63 14.72
CA LEU A 38 0.35 -5.33 13.92
C LEU A 38 1.56 -5.83 14.71
N GLY A 39 2.18 -6.93 14.25
CA GLY A 39 3.47 -7.39 14.76
C GLY A 39 4.52 -6.26 14.75
N SER A 40 5.62 -6.46 15.49
CA SER A 40 6.67 -5.44 15.67
C SER A 40 7.16 -4.82 14.36
N ASP A 41 7.39 -5.66 13.34
CA ASP A 41 7.84 -5.22 12.01
C ASP A 41 6.86 -4.23 11.36
N ARG A 42 5.56 -4.59 11.34
CA ARG A 42 4.52 -3.75 10.73
C ARG A 42 4.28 -2.47 11.53
N ARG A 43 4.46 -2.50 12.85
CA ARG A 43 4.40 -1.29 13.70
C ARG A 43 5.55 -0.34 13.37
N ASN A 44 6.77 -0.85 13.20
CA ASN A 44 7.92 -0.03 12.83
C ASN A 44 7.78 0.61 11.44
N ALA A 45 7.17 -0.12 10.49
CA ALA A 45 6.92 0.37 9.14
C ALA A 45 5.63 1.21 9.00
N TRP A 46 4.83 1.33 10.07
CA TRP A 46 3.53 2.00 10.00
C TRP A 46 3.69 3.51 9.78
N LYS A 47 2.81 4.05 8.94
CA LYS A 47 2.76 5.48 8.60
C LYS A 47 1.33 5.97 8.79
N CYS A 48 1.18 7.16 9.36
CA CYS A 48 -0.13 7.80 9.46
C CYS A 48 -0.66 8.16 8.06
N SER A 49 -1.97 8.43 7.96
CA SER A 49 -2.63 8.74 6.69
C SER A 49 -1.95 9.88 5.93
N SER A 50 -1.55 10.95 6.61
CA SER A 50 -0.83 12.06 5.98
C SER A 50 0.49 11.59 5.35
N CYS A 51 1.36 10.92 6.10
CA CYS A 51 2.64 10.43 5.58
C CYS A 51 2.51 9.32 4.54
N ARG A 52 1.42 8.56 4.57
CA ARG A 52 1.16 7.51 3.58
C ARG A 52 0.88 8.12 2.20
N ASN A 53 0.17 9.25 2.16
CA ASN A 53 -0.14 9.98 0.93
C ASN A 53 1.04 10.77 0.35
N HIS A 54 2.06 11.09 1.15
CA HIS A 54 3.27 11.77 0.70
C HIS A 54 4.39 10.83 0.22
N SER A 55 4.16 9.51 0.21
CA SER A 55 5.12 8.59 -0.38
C SER A 55 5.34 8.99 -1.85
N PRO A 56 6.59 9.21 -2.31
CA PRO A 56 6.85 9.51 -3.71
C PRO A 56 6.16 8.45 -4.56
N ARG A 57 5.17 8.87 -5.35
CA ARG A 57 4.70 8.05 -6.46
C ARG A 57 5.96 7.78 -7.28
N PRO A 58 6.32 6.52 -7.59
CA PRO A 58 7.46 6.27 -8.44
C PRO A 58 7.29 7.13 -9.70
N ALA A 59 8.31 7.92 -10.01
CA ALA A 59 8.29 8.85 -11.13
C ALA A 59 7.86 8.06 -12.36
N SER A 60 6.66 8.35 -12.86
CA SER A 60 6.23 7.81 -14.14
C SER A 60 7.21 8.37 -15.16
N SER A 61 7.95 7.50 -15.84
CA SER A 61 8.75 7.87 -17.02
C SER A 61 7.92 8.78 -17.93
N PRO A 62 8.54 9.77 -18.61
CA PRO A 62 7.81 10.67 -19.48
C PRO A 62 7.18 9.86 -20.62
N VAL A 63 5.86 9.69 -20.58
CA VAL A 63 5.09 9.20 -21.72
C VAL A 63 4.76 10.44 -22.57
N PRO A 64 5.13 10.47 -23.86
CA PRO A 64 4.83 11.61 -24.72
C PRO A 64 3.31 11.73 -24.91
N SER A 65 2.87 12.99 -24.93
CA SER A 65 1.50 13.44 -25.17
C SER A 65 0.83 12.71 -26.33
N ALA A 66 -0.23 11.95 -26.05
CA ALA A 66 -1.24 11.55 -27.03
C ALA A 66 -2.61 11.48 -26.35
N SER A 67 -3.61 12.02 -27.03
CA SER A 67 -5.04 12.13 -26.70
C SER A 67 -5.66 10.95 -25.92
N PRO A 68 -6.76 11.19 -25.19
CA PRO A 68 -7.42 10.18 -24.38
C PRO A 68 -8.10 9.16 -25.29
N VAL A 69 -7.47 8.00 -25.49
CA VAL A 69 -8.16 6.83 -26.02
C VAL A 69 -8.97 6.24 -24.87
N PRO A 70 -10.31 6.16 -24.97
CA PRO A 70 -11.09 5.52 -23.93
C PRO A 70 -10.86 4.02 -24.02
N TYR A 71 -9.89 3.50 -23.28
CA TYR A 71 -9.69 2.06 -23.15
C TYR A 71 -10.97 1.47 -22.56
N SER A 72 -11.67 0.65 -23.35
CA SER A 72 -12.90 0.00 -22.91
C SER A 72 -12.56 -1.04 -21.84
N PHE A 73 -13.46 -1.24 -20.87
CA PHE A 73 -13.31 -2.28 -19.85
C PHE A 73 -13.04 -3.67 -20.47
N GLU A 74 -13.58 -3.92 -21.67
CA GLU A 74 -13.33 -5.16 -22.41
C GLU A 74 -11.88 -5.30 -22.88
N ASP A 75 -11.21 -4.20 -23.26
CA ASP A 75 -9.80 -4.22 -23.68
C ASP A 75 -8.89 -4.55 -22.48
N ILE A 76 -9.22 -4.02 -21.31
CA ILE A 76 -8.48 -4.27 -20.06
C ILE A 76 -8.63 -5.74 -19.62
N MET A 77 -9.84 -6.30 -19.73
CA MET A 77 -10.11 -7.70 -19.42
C MET A 77 -9.36 -8.65 -20.37
N LYS A 78 -9.34 -8.32 -21.66
CA LYS A 78 -8.66 -9.12 -22.69
C LYS A 78 -7.14 -9.16 -22.50
N GLU A 79 -6.52 -8.05 -22.11
CA GLU A 79 -5.08 -8.00 -21.81
C GLU A 79 -4.72 -8.83 -20.56
N ARG A 80 -5.61 -8.82 -19.56
CA ARG A 80 -5.45 -9.60 -18.33
C ARG A 80 -5.56 -11.11 -18.59
N GLU A 81 -6.41 -11.57 -19.50
CA GLU A 81 -6.50 -13.00 -19.88
C GLU A 81 -5.25 -13.47 -20.62
N ALA A 82 -4.72 -12.66 -21.54
CA ALA A 82 -3.50 -12.98 -22.28
C ALA A 82 -2.29 -13.18 -21.35
N CYS A 83 -2.15 -12.34 -20.31
CA CYS A 83 -1.03 -12.45 -19.36
C CYS A 83 -1.14 -13.64 -18.41
N GLN A 84 -2.36 -14.06 -18.04
CA GLN A 84 -2.56 -15.15 -17.07
C GLN A 84 -2.30 -16.53 -17.68
N LEU A 85 -2.51 -16.71 -18.98
CA LEU A 85 -2.27 -17.99 -19.66
C LEU A 85 -0.83 -18.17 -20.16
N ALA A 86 -0.01 -17.11 -20.15
CA ALA A 86 1.36 -17.15 -20.66
C ALA A 86 2.29 -18.12 -19.89
N GLY A 87 1.95 -18.46 -18.64
CA GLY A 87 2.72 -19.40 -17.81
C GLY A 87 2.25 -20.87 -17.86
N LEU A 88 1.15 -21.17 -18.56
CA LEU A 88 0.65 -22.54 -18.70
C LEU A 88 1.58 -23.49 -19.48
N PRO A 89 2.18 -23.11 -20.62
CA PRO A 89 3.04 -24.04 -21.36
C PRO A 89 4.27 -24.48 -20.55
N THR A 90 4.80 -23.61 -19.69
CA THR A 90 5.95 -23.91 -18.82
C THR A 90 5.61 -24.96 -17.77
N LEU A 91 4.38 -24.93 -17.22
CA LEU A 91 3.91 -25.93 -16.26
C LEU A 91 3.74 -27.33 -16.88
N PHE A 92 3.45 -27.43 -18.19
CA PHE A 92 3.39 -28.73 -18.87
C PHE A 92 4.77 -29.38 -19.04
N GLU A 93 5.82 -28.58 -19.27
CA GLU A 93 7.20 -29.08 -19.35
C GLU A 93 7.71 -29.56 -17.98
N ASP A 94 7.37 -28.87 -16.89
CA ASP A 94 7.78 -29.28 -15.53
C ASP A 94 7.13 -30.60 -15.07
N ILE A 95 5.90 -30.90 -15.52
CA ILE A 95 5.23 -32.18 -15.23
C ILE A 95 5.83 -33.32 -16.06
N ALA A 96 6.29 -33.05 -17.29
CA ALA A 96 6.90 -34.05 -18.16
C ALA A 96 8.32 -34.46 -17.74
N LEU A 97 8.94 -33.68 -16.83
CA LEU A 97 10.28 -33.92 -16.27
C LEU A 97 10.26 -34.63 -14.90
N LEU A 98 9.07 -34.98 -14.39
CA LEU A 98 8.85 -35.83 -13.20
C LEU A 98 8.60 -37.28 -13.61
#